data_AF-A0A0R3TG99-F1
#
_entry.id   AF-A0A0R3TG99-F1
#
_cell.length_a   1.000
_cell.length_b   1.000
_cell.length_c   1.000
_cell.angle_alpha   90.00
_cell.angle_beta   90.00
_cell.angle_gamma   90.00
#
_symmetry.space_group_name_H-M   'P 1'
#
loop_
_entity.id
_entity.type
_entity.pdbx_description
1 polymer ?
#
loop_
_entity_poly.entity_id
_entity_poly.type
_entity_poly.pdbx_seq_one_letter_code
_entity_poly.pdbx_strand_id
1 'polypeptide(L)'
;MSVAGNWCLIESDPGVFNELMAGFGADGLECIEVYDTQNTEFFKDALGLIFLFQWEHDQKKESKSLDFVDDNSIFFAKQVINNACATQALINVLFNVSSPNLKLGTTLTDFKSFVADFDSHVRALYYNYSNCR
;
A
#
# COMPACT_ATOMS: atom_id res chain seq x y z
N MET A 1 -25.17 16.06 1.18
CA MET A 1 -24.40 14.93 0.64
C MET A 1 -22.96 15.12 1.05
N SER A 2 -22.51 14.44 2.11
CA SER A 2 -21.13 14.51 2.56
C SER A 2 -20.25 13.83 1.50
N VAL A 3 -19.55 14.63 0.71
CA VAL A 3 -18.43 14.15 -0.10
C VAL A 3 -17.51 13.40 0.83
N ALA A 4 -17.20 12.14 0.51
CA ALA A 4 -16.23 11.32 1.22
C ALA A 4 -15.02 12.21 1.59
N GLY A 5 -14.74 12.35 2.88
CA GLY A 5 -13.81 13.37 3.39
C GLY A 5 -12.45 13.36 2.67
N ASN A 6 -11.86 14.54 2.51
CA ASN A 6 -10.62 14.76 1.77
C ASN A 6 -9.46 13.89 2.29
N TRP A 7 -8.74 13.25 1.37
CA TRP A 7 -7.42 12.67 1.64
C TRP A 7 -6.36 13.77 1.59
N CYS A 8 -5.53 13.84 2.62
CA CYS A 8 -4.41 14.76 2.68
C CYS A 8 -3.20 14.17 1.95
N LEU A 9 -2.36 15.05 1.38
CA LEU A 9 -1.05 14.64 0.89
C LEU A 9 -0.21 14.19 2.10
N ILE A 10 0.42 13.03 1.96
CA ILE A 10 1.33 12.46 2.95
C ILE A 10 2.76 12.80 2.52
N GLU A 11 3.54 13.32 3.46
CA GLU A 11 4.97 13.57 3.25
C GLU A 11 5.71 12.24 3.09
N SER A 12 6.69 12.20 2.19
CA SER A 12 7.49 11.01 1.91
C SER A 12 8.56 10.77 2.97
N ASP A 13 8.16 10.73 4.24
CA ASP A 13 9.04 10.58 5.39
C ASP A 13 8.85 9.20 6.05
N PRO A 14 9.93 8.44 6.32
CA PRO A 14 9.82 7.12 6.93
C PRO A 14 9.12 7.14 8.30
N GLY A 15 9.30 8.21 9.09
CA GLY A 15 8.60 8.41 10.36
C GLY A 15 7.10 8.50 10.17
N VAL A 16 6.63 9.24 9.16
CA VAL A 16 5.20 9.31 8.82
C VAL A 16 4.64 7.95 8.42
N PHE A 17 5.37 7.14 7.63
CA PHE A 17 4.96 5.78 7.29
C PHE A 17 4.93 4.85 8.51
N ASN A 18 5.88 4.98 9.43
CA ASN A 18 5.92 4.21 10.67
C ASN A 18 4.73 4.53 11.58
N GLU A 19 4.41 5.82 11.76
CA GLU A 19 3.23 6.24 12.51
C GLU A 19 1.93 5.79 11.84
N LEU A 20 1.88 5.81 10.50
CA LEU A 20 0.73 5.31 9.75
C LEU A 20 0.51 3.80 9.96
N MET A 21 1.58 3.00 9.91
CA MET A 21 1.52 1.56 10.23
C MET A 21 1.04 1.33 11.66
N ALA A 22 1.62 2.05 12.63
CA ALA A 22 1.23 1.96 14.03
C ALA A 22 -0.25 2.36 14.24
N GLY A 23 -0.72 3.41 13.55
CA GLY A 23 -2.11 3.86 13.57
C GLY A 23 -3.10 2.83 13.03
N PHE A 24 -2.70 2.03 12.05
CA PHE A 24 -3.49 0.88 11.58
C PHE A 24 -3.45 -0.33 12.51
N GLY A 25 -2.57 -0.31 13.51
CA GLY A 25 -2.32 -1.43 14.42
C GLY A 25 -1.38 -2.48 13.84
N ALA A 26 -0.64 -2.16 12.77
CA ALA A 26 0.39 -3.02 12.23
C ALA A 26 1.66 -2.93 13.10
N ASP A 27 2.25 -4.08 13.42
CA ASP A 27 3.43 -4.23 14.27
C ASP A 27 4.42 -5.23 13.64
N GLY A 28 5.71 -5.05 13.95
CA GLY A 28 6.79 -5.93 13.51
C GLY A 28 7.47 -5.56 12.20
N LEU A 29 7.21 -4.36 11.66
CA LEU A 29 7.93 -3.79 10.53
C LEU A 29 8.31 -2.33 10.78
N GLU A 30 9.35 -1.89 10.09
CA GLU A 30 9.77 -0.49 10.03
C GLU A 30 9.95 -0.07 8.57
N CYS A 31 9.64 1.20 8.31
CA CYS A 31 9.95 1.90 7.08
C CYS A 31 11.26 2.67 7.29
N ILE A 32 12.18 2.48 6.36
CA ILE A 32 13.46 3.18 6.30
C ILE A 32 13.60 3.85 4.94
N GLU A 33 14.25 5.01 4.90
CA GLU A 33 14.56 5.68 3.65
C GLU A 33 15.81 5.04 3.01
N VAL A 34 15.71 4.74 1.71
CA VAL A 34 16.82 4.18 0.93
C VAL A 34 17.50 5.30 0.14
N TYR A 35 18.72 5.65 0.54
CA TYR A 35 19.50 6.72 -0.10
C TYR A 35 20.31 6.28 -1.31
N ASP A 36 20.70 5.00 -1.37
CA ASP A 36 21.50 4.44 -2.45
C ASP A 36 20.89 3.13 -2.93
N THR A 37 20.53 3.08 -4.21
CA THR A 37 19.97 1.88 -4.85
C THR A 37 21.04 1.01 -5.50
N GLN A 38 22.29 1.47 -5.58
CA GLN A 38 23.42 0.71 -6.10
C GLN A 38 23.94 -0.29 -5.06
N ASN A 39 23.88 0.08 -3.78
CA ASN A 39 24.26 -0.80 -2.68
C ASN A 39 23.03 -1.46 -2.03
N THR A 40 22.75 -2.70 -2.45
CA THR A 40 21.60 -3.48 -1.97
C THR A 40 21.81 -4.11 -0.60
N GLU A 41 23.00 -4.03 0.00
CA GLU A 41 23.27 -4.65 1.30
C GLU A 41 22.42 -4.04 2.42
N PHE A 42 22.06 -2.76 2.28
CA PHE A 42 21.28 -1.99 3.26
C PHE A 42 19.79 -2.35 3.31
N PHE A 43 19.25 -2.97 2.26
CA PHE A 43 17.81 -3.31 2.18
C PHE A 43 17.58 -4.75 1.70
N LYS A 44 18.57 -5.62 1.91
CA LYS A 44 18.51 -7.03 1.49
C LYS A 44 17.37 -7.82 2.15
N ASP A 45 16.95 -7.40 3.33
CA ASP A 45 15.89 -7.96 4.15
C ASP A 45 14.57 -7.19 4.04
N ALA A 46 14.52 -6.18 3.16
CA ALA A 46 13.29 -5.43 2.91
C ALA A 46 12.19 -6.35 2.35
N LEU A 47 11.00 -6.26 2.96
CA LEU A 47 9.83 -7.05 2.55
C LEU A 47 9.01 -6.38 1.45
N GLY A 48 9.28 -5.10 1.19
CA GLY A 48 8.65 -4.31 0.13
C GLY A 48 9.37 -2.98 -0.05
N LEU A 49 9.17 -2.37 -1.22
CA LEU A 49 9.74 -1.08 -1.58
C LEU A 49 8.63 -0.16 -2.05
N ILE A 50 8.63 1.08 -1.56
CA ILE A 50 7.71 2.14 -1.98
C ILE A 50 8.54 3.18 -2.73
N PHE A 51 8.20 3.42 -4.00
CA PHE A 51 8.86 4.40 -4.84
C PHE A 51 7.97 5.63 -5.01
N LEU A 52 8.49 6.79 -4.68
CA LEU A 52 7.88 8.07 -4.97
C LEU A 52 8.67 8.78 -6.07
N PHE A 53 7.97 9.22 -7.10
CA PHE A 53 8.54 9.98 -8.21
C PHE A 53 7.53 10.99 -8.71
N GLN A 54 8.02 12.06 -9.34
CA GLN A 54 7.15 13.01 -10.02
C GLN A 54 6.50 12.32 -11.22
N TRP A 55 5.17 12.28 -11.23
CA TRP A 55 4.43 11.67 -12.32
C TRP A 55 4.60 12.47 -13.62
N GLU A 56 5.07 11.80 -14.68
CA GLU A 56 5.18 12.36 -16.02
C GLU A 56 4.09 11.76 -16.93
N HIS A 57 3.22 12.60 -17.47
CA HIS A 57 2.08 12.18 -18.30
C HIS A 57 2.47 11.46 -19.60
N ASP A 58 3.72 11.59 -20.06
CA ASP A 58 4.20 11.00 -21.31
C ASP A 58 4.67 9.54 -21.17
N GLN A 59 4.67 8.97 -19.97
CA GLN A 59 4.92 7.54 -19.79
C GLN A 59 3.67 6.71 -20.10
N LYS A 60 3.28 6.64 -21.39
CA LYS A 60 2.39 5.58 -21.89
C LYS A 60 3.14 4.26 -21.93
N LYS A 61 3.52 3.72 -20.77
CA LYS A 61 3.80 2.28 -20.67
C LYS A 61 2.46 1.59 -20.56
N GLU A 62 2.11 0.79 -21.57
CA GLU A 62 1.01 -0.16 -21.44
C GLU A 62 1.27 -1.01 -20.19
N SER A 63 0.35 -0.93 -19.24
CA SER A 63 0.31 -1.87 -18.13
C SER A 63 0.08 -3.25 -18.74
N LYS A 64 1.12 -4.08 -18.79
CA LYS A 64 0.95 -5.50 -19.12
C LYS A 64 0.08 -6.12 -18.04
N SER A 65 -1.07 -6.66 -18.44
CA SER A 65 -1.84 -7.54 -17.56
C SER A 65 -0.96 -8.72 -17.18
N LEU A 66 -1.01 -9.11 -15.91
CA LEU A 66 -0.38 -10.34 -15.46
C LEU A 66 -1.30 -11.49 -15.85
N ASP A 67 -1.17 -11.98 -17.10
CA ASP A 67 -2.03 -13.05 -17.64
C ASP A 67 -1.83 -14.43 -16.93
N PHE A 68 -0.91 -14.51 -15.96
CA PHE A 68 -0.41 -15.76 -15.37
C PHE A 68 -0.50 -15.83 -13.83
N VAL A 69 -1.10 -14.84 -13.19
CA VAL A 69 -1.24 -14.80 -11.73
C VAL A 69 -2.67 -15.20 -11.40
N ASP A 70 -2.86 -16.22 -10.55
CA ASP A 70 -4.18 -16.52 -9.99
C ASP A 70 -4.70 -15.25 -9.31
N ASP A 71 -5.87 -14.74 -9.72
CA ASP A 71 -6.43 -13.44 -9.28
C ASP A 71 -6.51 -13.28 -7.74
N ASN A 72 -6.48 -14.39 -7.00
CA ASN A 72 -6.53 -14.43 -5.54
C ASN A 72 -5.17 -14.61 -4.85
N SER A 73 -4.08 -14.77 -5.60
CA SER A 73 -2.72 -14.96 -5.04
C SER A 73 -2.04 -13.65 -4.65
N ILE A 74 -2.44 -12.53 -5.27
CA ILE A 74 -1.88 -11.20 -5.01
C ILE A 74 -3.00 -10.25 -4.59
N PHE A 75 -2.78 -9.56 -3.48
CA PHE A 75 -3.63 -8.44 -3.12
C PHE A 75 -3.23 -7.21 -3.92
N PHE A 76 -4.16 -6.63 -4.67
CA PHE A 76 -3.94 -5.37 -5.37
C PHE A 76 -5.21 -4.54 -5.35
N ALA A 77 -5.08 -3.29 -4.91
CA ALA A 77 -6.09 -2.24 -5.09
C ALA A 77 -5.55 -1.14 -6.01
N LYS A 78 -6.34 -0.79 -7.04
CA LYS A 78 -6.00 0.27 -8.01
C LYS A 78 -6.32 1.65 -7.46
N GLN A 79 -5.50 2.67 -7.68
CA GLN A 79 -5.84 4.01 -7.17
C GLN A 79 -7.04 4.61 -7.90
N VAL A 80 -8.03 5.09 -7.13
CA VAL A 80 -9.25 5.73 -7.65
C VAL A 80 -9.50 7.14 -7.10
N ILE A 81 -8.73 7.58 -6.10
CA ILE A 81 -8.81 8.93 -5.51
C ILE A 81 -7.43 9.61 -5.54
N ASN A 82 -7.43 10.93 -5.63
CA ASN A 82 -6.23 11.76 -5.51
C ASN A 82 -5.70 11.74 -4.06
N ASN A 83 -4.39 11.87 -3.90
CA ASN A 83 -3.69 11.96 -2.60
C ASN A 83 -3.76 10.72 -1.68
N ALA A 84 -4.42 9.63 -2.10
CA ALA A 84 -4.44 8.37 -1.34
C ALA A 84 -3.25 7.44 -1.64
N CYS A 85 -2.33 7.85 -2.52
CA CYS A 85 -1.29 6.99 -3.08
C CYS A 85 -0.35 6.41 -2.03
N ALA A 86 0.07 7.19 -1.03
CA ALA A 86 0.99 6.75 0.01
C ALA A 86 0.39 5.62 0.86
N THR A 87 -0.80 5.85 1.41
CA THR A 87 -1.53 4.83 2.17
C THR A 87 -1.83 3.60 1.33
N GLN A 88 -2.26 3.79 0.08
CA GLN A 88 -2.58 2.69 -0.81
C GLN A 88 -1.35 1.85 -1.18
N ALA A 89 -0.20 2.50 -1.41
CA ALA A 89 1.07 1.81 -1.65
C ALA A 89 1.48 0.98 -0.43
N LEU A 90 1.40 1.57 0.77
CA LEU A 90 1.72 0.88 2.02
C LEU A 90 0.85 -0.37 2.22
N ILE A 91 -0.47 -0.26 2.07
CA ILE A 91 -1.35 -1.39 2.38
C ILE A 91 -1.25 -2.47 1.29
N ASN A 92 -1.04 -2.09 0.02
CA ASN A 92 -0.71 -3.06 -1.03
C ASN A 92 0.56 -3.86 -0.68
N VAL A 93 1.58 -3.24 -0.07
CA VAL A 93 2.76 -3.99 0.43
C VAL A 93 2.36 -4.90 1.59
N LEU A 94 1.79 -4.34 2.66
CA LEU A 94 1.46 -5.08 3.89
C LEU A 94 0.61 -6.32 3.63
N PHE A 95 -0.34 -6.26 2.70
CA PHE A 95 -1.25 -7.37 2.44
C PHE A 95 -0.63 -8.51 1.63
N ASN A 96 0.52 -8.28 0.99
CA ASN A 96 1.26 -9.32 0.27
C ASN A 96 2.45 -9.86 1.07
N VAL A 97 2.85 -9.21 2.17
CA VAL A 97 3.94 -9.67 3.02
C VAL A 97 3.50 -10.89 3.83
N SER A 98 4.22 -12.00 3.67
CA SER A 98 4.08 -13.22 4.49
C SER A 98 5.32 -13.36 5.37
N SER A 99 5.32 -12.68 6.53
CA SER A 99 6.39 -12.75 7.53
C SER A 99 5.80 -13.16 8.88
N PRO A 100 6.43 -14.09 9.63
CA PRO A 100 5.97 -14.47 10.96
C PRO A 100 6.06 -13.32 11.98
N ASN A 101 6.86 -12.29 11.69
CA ASN A 101 7.04 -11.13 12.56
C ASN A 101 5.99 -10.05 12.31
N LEU A 102 5.35 -10.03 11.13
CA LEU A 102 4.33 -9.04 10.79
C LEU A 102 3.00 -9.41 11.46
N LYS A 103 2.48 -8.50 12.28
CA LYS A 103 1.11 -8.52 12.78
C LYS A 103 0.36 -7.37 12.14
N LEU A 104 -0.68 -7.65 11.34
CA LEU A 104 -1.47 -6.60 10.71
C LEU A 104 -2.38 -5.83 11.69
N GLY A 105 -2.65 -6.41 12.86
CA GLY A 105 -3.70 -5.91 13.77
C GLY A 105 -5.11 -6.25 13.28
N THR A 106 -6.11 -6.02 14.13
CA THR A 106 -7.50 -6.42 13.83
C THR A 106 -8.07 -5.64 12.66
N THR A 107 -7.85 -4.32 12.62
CA THR A 107 -8.37 -3.43 11.58
C THR A 107 -7.98 -3.87 10.17
N LEU A 108 -6.69 -4.08 9.94
CA LEU A 108 -6.19 -4.50 8.63
C LEU A 108 -6.50 -5.96 8.30
N THR A 109 -6.53 -6.84 9.30
CA THR A 109 -6.91 -8.24 9.11
C THR A 109 -8.38 -8.35 8.69
N ASP A 110 -9.27 -7.68 9.41
CA ASP A 110 -10.70 -7.67 9.11
C ASP A 110 -10.98 -7.05 7.74
N PHE A 111 -10.30 -5.93 7.43
CA PHE A 111 -10.42 -5.31 6.11
C PHE A 111 -9.92 -6.23 5.00
N LYS A 112 -8.74 -6.85 5.15
CA LYS A 112 -8.18 -7.79 4.16
C LYS A 112 -9.12 -8.96 3.91
N SER A 113 -9.69 -9.55 4.96
CA SER A 113 -10.68 -10.62 4.85
C SER A 113 -11.98 -10.17 4.18
N PHE A 114 -12.45 -8.96 4.47
CA PHE A 114 -13.67 -8.42 3.89
C PHE A 114 -13.55 -8.19 2.37
N VAL A 115 -12.40 -7.73 1.89
CA VAL A 115 -12.18 -7.43 0.46
C VAL A 115 -11.44 -8.52 -0.31
N ALA A 116 -11.27 -9.71 0.29
CA ALA A 116 -10.45 -10.79 -0.26
C ALA A 116 -10.90 -11.21 -1.67
N ASP A 117 -12.21 -11.40 -1.85
CA ASP A 117 -12.81 -11.88 -3.12
C ASP A 117 -13.21 -10.75 -4.09
N PHE A 118 -12.87 -9.50 -3.76
CA PHE A 118 -13.22 -8.35 -4.59
C PHE A 118 -12.15 -8.11 -5.66
N ASP A 119 -12.56 -7.61 -6.82
CA ASP A 119 -11.62 -7.16 -7.83
C ASP A 119 -10.85 -5.90 -7.38
N SER A 120 -9.76 -5.58 -8.07
CA SER A 120 -8.87 -4.47 -7.71
C SER A 120 -9.53 -3.09 -7.68
N HIS A 121 -10.58 -2.88 -8.47
CA HIS A 121 -11.32 -1.62 -8.49
C HIS A 121 -12.29 -1.54 -7.29
N VAL A 122 -12.98 -2.62 -6.98
CA VAL A 122 -13.88 -2.67 -5.82
C VAL A 122 -13.10 -2.59 -4.50
N ARG A 123 -11.96 -3.27 -4.39
CA ARG A 123 -11.03 -3.13 -3.24
C ARG A 123 -10.70 -1.66 -2.98
N ALA A 124 -10.34 -0.94 -4.04
CA ALA A 124 -10.00 0.47 -3.97
C ALA A 124 -11.16 1.36 -3.51
N LEU A 125 -12.39 1.08 -3.96
CA LEU A 125 -13.56 1.82 -3.51
C LEU A 125 -13.75 1.67 -1.99
N TYR A 126 -13.63 0.46 -1.46
CA TYR A 126 -13.79 0.22 -0.02
C TYR A 126 -12.66 0.81 0.84
N TYR A 127 -11.43 0.89 0.33
CA TYR A 127 -10.35 1.66 0.97
C TYR A 127 -10.76 3.11 1.26
N ASN A 128 -11.55 3.71 0.37
CA ASN A 128 -11.93 5.10 0.50
C ASN A 128 -13.02 5.33 1.55
N TYR A 129 -13.88 4.32 1.76
CA TYR A 129 -14.99 4.39 2.70
C TYR A 129 -14.64 3.82 4.09
N SER A 130 -13.55 3.08 4.21
CA SER A 130 -13.04 2.60 5.49
C SER A 130 -12.29 3.70 6.25
N ASN A 131 -12.12 3.51 7.57
CA ASN A 131 -11.32 4.38 8.44
C ASN A 131 -9.79 4.23 8.20
N CYS A 132 -9.37 3.79 7.02
CA CYS A 132 -7.95 3.65 6.66
C CYS A 132 -7.39 4.99 6.13
N ARG A 133 -7.75 6.12 6.75
CA ARG A 133 -7.37 7.48 6.34
C ARG A 133 -6.39 8.08 7.33
#